data_AF-A0A2E0BI37-F1
#
_entry.id   AF-A0A2E0BI37-F1
#
_cell.length_a   1.000
_cell.length_b   1.000
_cell.length_c   1.000
_cell.angle_alpha   90.00
_cell.angle_beta   90.00
_cell.angle_gamma   90.00
#
_symmetry.space_group_name_H-M   'P 1'
#
loop_
_entity.id
_entity.type
_entity.pdbx_description
1 polymer ?
#
loop_
_entity_poly.entity_id
_entity_poly.type
_entity_poly.pdbx_seq_one_letter_code
_entity_poly.pdbx_strand_id
1 'polypeptide(L)'
;MTKQVQFRKGTTAEHFNFTGALAEITVDTDKNVAVVHDGVTPGGFELSRSRWIYVAGDTTTGTNQKYTVDSTYTPTGLNVTLPTPRAVGDWVWIEDFGNFMSINPVSVISDKSFENGHLVRESSPFIMDVSGASVTFIWNGSLWKVFNNRGS
;
A
#
# COMPACT_ATOMS: atom_id res chain seq x y z
N MET A 1 -10.21 33.08 -18.92
CA MET A 1 -9.04 32.50 -18.22
C MET A 1 -9.55 31.97 -16.88
N THR A 2 -9.33 30.70 -16.59
CA THR A 2 -9.66 30.12 -15.27
C THR A 2 -8.52 30.37 -14.30
N LYS A 3 -8.82 30.52 -13.00
CA LYS A 3 -7.78 30.65 -11.96
C LYS A 3 -7.29 29.27 -11.56
N GLN A 4 -5.98 29.07 -11.49
CA GLN A 4 -5.39 27.87 -10.90
C GLN A 4 -5.28 28.05 -9.39
N VAL A 5 -5.78 27.08 -8.62
CA VAL A 5 -5.56 26.99 -7.17
C VAL A 5 -4.52 25.89 -6.93
N GLN A 6 -3.50 26.19 -6.13
CA GLN A 6 -2.56 25.19 -5.63
C GLN A 6 -2.72 25.06 -4.12
N PHE A 7 -2.92 23.83 -3.67
CA PHE A 7 -2.92 23.51 -2.24
C PHE A 7 -1.49 23.37 -1.71
N ARG A 8 -1.33 23.48 -0.39
CA ARG A 8 -0.07 23.08 0.26
C ARG A 8 0.20 21.61 -0.07
N LYS A 9 1.45 21.28 -0.34
CA LYS A 9 1.89 19.96 -0.76
C LYS A 9 3.17 19.55 -0.07
N GLY A 10 3.42 18.24 -0.02
CA GLY A 10 4.61 17.64 0.58
C GLY A 10 4.60 16.12 0.41
N THR A 11 5.70 15.47 0.75
CA THR A 11 5.88 14.02 0.77
C THR A 11 5.03 13.35 1.86
N THR A 12 4.91 12.02 1.82
CA THR A 12 4.23 11.27 2.88
C THR A 12 4.94 11.41 4.22
N ALA A 13 6.28 11.48 4.22
CA ALA A 13 7.06 11.66 5.43
C ALA A 13 6.85 13.04 6.07
N GLU A 14 6.75 14.09 5.25
CA GLU A 14 6.43 15.44 5.72
C GLU A 14 5.00 15.53 6.24
N HIS A 15 4.03 14.89 5.57
CA HIS A 15 2.64 14.84 6.03
C HIS A 15 2.49 14.13 7.37
N PHE A 16 3.20 13.02 7.58
CA PHE A 16 3.06 12.19 8.78
C PHE A 16 3.22 12.95 10.11
N ASN A 17 4.08 13.98 10.13
CA ASN A 17 4.30 14.81 11.33
C ASN A 17 3.55 16.15 11.29
N PHE A 18 2.91 16.48 10.16
CA PHE A 18 2.22 17.73 9.97
C PHE A 18 0.80 17.66 10.56
N THR A 19 0.43 18.66 11.36
CA THR A 19 -0.95 18.87 11.84
C THR A 19 -1.50 20.13 11.16
N GLY A 20 -2.41 19.95 10.20
CA GLY A 20 -3.05 21.06 9.51
C GLY A 20 -4.17 21.70 10.32
N ALA A 21 -4.59 22.89 9.92
CA ALA A 21 -5.71 23.58 10.55
C ALA A 21 -7.04 22.83 10.32
N LEU A 22 -8.07 23.15 11.12
CA LEU A 22 -9.41 22.58 10.93
C LEU A 22 -9.92 22.82 9.50
N ALA A 23 -10.33 21.74 8.83
CA ALA A 23 -10.80 21.72 7.45
C ALA A 23 -9.75 22.12 6.39
N GLU A 24 -8.46 22.11 6.74
CA GLU A 24 -7.40 22.29 5.77
C GLU A 24 -7.27 21.05 4.87
N ILE A 25 -7.04 21.29 3.57
CA ILE A 25 -6.72 20.24 2.60
C ILE A 25 -5.30 20.46 2.09
N THR A 26 -4.47 19.44 2.21
CA THR A 26 -3.12 19.39 1.63
C THR A 26 -2.99 18.25 0.63
N VAL A 27 -1.91 18.21 -0.13
CA VAL A 27 -1.63 17.17 -1.14
C VAL A 27 -0.37 16.40 -0.77
N ASP A 28 -0.51 15.11 -0.51
CA ASP A 28 0.61 14.17 -0.42
C ASP A 28 1.07 13.82 -1.85
N THR A 29 2.28 14.24 -2.21
CA THR A 29 2.83 14.09 -3.57
C THR A 29 3.41 12.72 -3.86
N ASP A 30 3.77 11.93 -2.85
CA ASP A 30 4.27 10.58 -3.08
C ASP A 30 3.10 9.67 -3.47
N LYS A 31 1.97 9.82 -2.76
CA LYS A 31 0.76 9.02 -3.00
C LYS A 31 -0.19 9.64 -4.01
N ASN A 32 0.00 10.91 -4.34
CA ASN A 32 -0.88 11.72 -5.19
C ASN A 32 -2.32 11.73 -4.67
N VAL A 33 -2.49 12.01 -3.38
CA VAL A 33 -3.78 12.06 -2.69
C VAL A 33 -3.96 13.37 -1.93
N ALA A 34 -5.22 13.77 -1.75
CA ALA A 34 -5.56 14.85 -0.84
C ALA A 34 -5.64 14.32 0.60
N VAL A 35 -5.27 15.17 1.56
CA VAL A 35 -5.30 14.89 2.99
C VAL A 35 -6.12 15.97 3.68
N VAL A 36 -7.11 15.56 4.47
CA VAL A 36 -7.97 16.45 5.25
C VAL A 36 -7.43 16.55 6.68
N HIS A 37 -7.39 17.76 7.23
CA HIS A 37 -6.92 18.01 8.59
C HIS A 37 -8.03 18.51 9.50
N ASP A 38 -7.93 18.18 10.79
CA ASP A 38 -8.90 18.51 11.83
C ASP A 38 -8.35 19.51 12.88
N GLY A 39 -7.11 19.96 12.75
CA GLY A 39 -6.45 20.82 13.75
C GLY A 39 -5.72 20.09 14.86
N VAL A 40 -5.80 18.74 14.92
CA VAL A 40 -5.33 17.96 16.09
C VAL A 40 -4.53 16.72 15.70
N THR A 41 -4.92 16.02 14.64
CA THR A 41 -4.36 14.72 14.25
C THR A 41 -3.15 14.89 13.32
N PRO A 42 -1.93 14.53 13.75
CA PRO A 42 -0.76 14.52 12.86
C PRO A 42 -0.97 13.53 11.71
N GLY A 43 -0.54 13.88 10.50
CA GLY A 43 -0.78 13.08 9.30
C GLY A 43 -2.14 13.34 8.64
N GLY A 44 -3.11 13.87 9.38
CA GLY A 44 -4.47 14.08 8.90
C GLY A 44 -5.13 12.79 8.42
N PHE A 45 -6.11 12.93 7.53
CA PHE A 45 -6.90 11.84 6.98
C PHE A 45 -6.77 11.80 5.46
N GLU A 46 -6.08 10.77 4.97
CA GLU A 46 -5.86 10.56 3.54
C GLU A 46 -7.15 10.14 2.83
N LEU A 47 -7.46 10.81 1.71
CA LEU A 47 -8.54 10.38 0.85
C LEU A 47 -8.11 9.21 -0.03
N SER A 48 -8.92 8.15 -0.04
CA SER A 48 -8.67 6.98 -0.87
C SER A 48 -8.81 7.31 -2.37
N ARG A 49 -7.94 6.72 -3.19
CA ARG A 49 -8.00 6.85 -4.65
C ARG A 49 -9.17 6.03 -5.20
N SER A 50 -9.86 6.58 -6.19
CA SER A 50 -10.92 5.85 -6.91
C SER A 50 -10.37 4.71 -7.77
N ARG A 51 -9.20 4.93 -8.40
CA ARG A 51 -8.53 3.96 -9.26
C ARG A 51 -7.34 3.33 -8.56
N TRP A 52 -7.22 2.01 -8.67
CA TRP A 52 -6.11 1.24 -8.13
C TRP A 52 -4.87 1.43 -9.00
N ILE A 53 -3.69 1.13 -8.45
CA ILE A 53 -2.42 1.29 -9.14
C ILE A 53 -2.10 0.00 -9.89
N TYR A 54 -1.96 0.10 -11.21
CA TYR A 54 -1.57 -1.04 -12.05
C TYR A 54 -0.06 -1.25 -12.02
N VAL A 55 0.36 -2.50 -11.86
CA VAL A 55 1.76 -2.92 -11.75
C VAL A 55 1.96 -4.15 -12.63
N ALA A 56 2.99 -4.11 -13.48
CA ALA A 56 3.38 -5.24 -14.35
C ALA A 56 4.91 -5.47 -14.34
N GLY A 57 5.55 -5.10 -13.23
CA GLY A 57 6.99 -5.16 -13.02
C GLY A 57 7.33 -4.87 -11.56
N ASP A 58 8.62 -4.96 -11.23
CA ASP A 58 9.09 -4.68 -9.87
C ASP A 58 8.67 -3.28 -9.41
N THR A 59 8.19 -3.18 -8.17
CA THR A 59 7.67 -1.91 -7.64
C THR A 59 7.85 -1.78 -6.14
N THR A 60 7.90 -0.54 -5.67
CA THR A 60 7.76 -0.20 -4.25
C THR A 60 6.40 0.44 -4.04
N THR A 61 5.65 -0.11 -3.10
CA THR A 61 4.28 0.34 -2.78
C THR A 61 4.31 1.49 -1.76
N GLY A 62 3.23 2.25 -1.69
CA GLY A 62 2.97 3.26 -0.68
C GLY A 62 1.94 2.75 0.34
N THR A 63 1.95 3.32 1.55
CA THR A 63 0.95 2.97 2.56
C THR A 63 -0.44 3.45 2.14
N ASN A 64 -1.46 2.70 2.56
CA ASN A 64 -2.88 2.99 2.36
C ASN A 64 -3.30 3.04 0.89
N GLN A 65 -2.74 2.16 0.06
CA GLN A 65 -2.98 2.11 -1.39
C GLN A 65 -3.33 0.68 -1.85
N LYS A 66 -4.09 0.61 -2.96
CA LYS A 66 -4.49 -0.64 -3.62
C LYS A 66 -3.74 -0.82 -4.94
N TYR A 67 -3.24 -2.02 -5.15
CA TYR A 67 -2.46 -2.41 -6.33
C TYR A 67 -3.11 -3.58 -7.04
N THR A 68 -3.28 -3.46 -8.36
CA THR A 68 -3.56 -4.58 -9.26
C THR A 68 -2.25 -5.00 -9.90
N VAL A 69 -1.78 -6.19 -9.57
CA VAL A 69 -0.49 -6.73 -10.01
C VAL A 69 -0.74 -7.77 -11.07
N ASP A 70 -0.12 -7.59 -12.24
CA ASP A 70 -0.15 -8.53 -13.35
C ASP A 70 1.24 -9.14 -13.54
N SER A 71 1.38 -10.39 -13.10
CA SER A 71 2.64 -11.13 -13.21
C SER A 71 2.81 -11.85 -14.56
N THR A 72 1.85 -11.72 -15.49
CA THR A 72 1.92 -12.37 -16.82
C THR A 72 3.21 -12.02 -17.58
N TYR A 73 3.68 -10.79 -17.42
CA TYR A 73 4.83 -10.25 -18.14
C TYR A 73 6.19 -10.44 -17.44
N THR A 74 6.21 -11.06 -16.25
CA THR A 74 7.40 -11.22 -15.41
C THR A 74 7.64 -12.67 -15.02
N PRO A 75 7.90 -13.57 -15.98
CA PRO A 75 8.04 -15.01 -15.73
C PRO A 75 9.29 -15.37 -14.91
N THR A 76 10.25 -14.46 -14.78
CA THR A 76 11.46 -14.64 -13.98
C THR A 76 11.28 -14.20 -12.51
N GLY A 77 10.07 -13.79 -12.12
CA GLY A 77 9.74 -13.27 -10.80
C GLY A 77 9.45 -11.77 -10.82
N LEU A 78 8.44 -11.36 -10.04
CA LEU A 78 8.07 -9.97 -9.79
C LEU A 78 8.17 -9.68 -8.31
N ASN A 79 8.89 -8.61 -7.96
CA ASN A 79 9.06 -8.15 -6.59
C ASN A 79 8.13 -6.97 -6.30
N VAL A 80 7.25 -7.13 -5.31
CA VAL A 80 6.49 -6.01 -4.73
C VAL A 80 7.06 -5.69 -3.36
N THR A 81 7.77 -4.58 -3.26
CA THR A 81 8.34 -4.13 -1.99
C THR A 81 7.30 -3.33 -1.21
N LEU A 82 7.00 -3.75 0.02
CA LEU A 82 6.12 -3.03 0.94
C LEU A 82 6.81 -1.76 1.46
N PRO A 83 6.05 -0.68 1.75
CA PRO A 83 6.59 0.54 2.32
C PRO A 83 7.08 0.30 3.75
N THR A 84 7.89 1.23 4.26
CA THR A 84 8.08 1.36 5.70
C THR A 84 6.76 1.82 6.35
N PRO A 85 6.15 1.03 7.24
CA PRO A 85 4.95 1.44 7.94
C PRO A 85 5.28 2.53 8.97
N ARG A 86 4.34 3.45 9.20
CA ARG A 86 4.51 4.62 10.09
C ARG A 86 3.54 4.60 11.26
N ALA A 87 2.33 4.07 11.08
CA ALA A 87 1.33 3.95 12.13
C ALA A 87 0.61 2.59 12.10
N VAL A 88 0.16 2.13 13.26
CA VAL A 88 -0.72 0.95 13.35
C VAL A 88 -1.94 1.18 12.45
N GLY A 89 -2.26 0.18 11.64
CA GLY A 89 -3.34 0.26 10.66
C GLY A 89 -2.91 0.70 9.26
N ASP A 90 -1.66 1.14 9.06
CA ASP A 90 -1.12 1.32 7.71
C ASP A 90 -1.27 0.02 6.92
N TRP A 91 -1.75 0.10 5.69
CA TRP A 91 -2.08 -1.10 4.91
C TRP A 91 -1.65 -1.04 3.45
N VAL A 92 -1.48 -2.20 2.82
CA VAL A 92 -1.30 -2.34 1.38
C VAL A 92 -2.18 -3.48 0.89
N TRP A 93 -2.91 -3.25 -0.20
CA TRP A 93 -3.72 -4.28 -0.86
C TRP A 93 -3.07 -4.67 -2.19
N ILE A 94 -2.92 -5.97 -2.43
CA ILE A 94 -2.40 -6.53 -3.67
C ILE A 94 -3.41 -7.52 -4.24
N GLU A 95 -3.75 -7.33 -5.51
CA GLU A 95 -4.70 -8.17 -6.26
C GLU A 95 -3.99 -8.82 -7.45
N ASP A 96 -4.22 -10.11 -7.67
CA ASP A 96 -3.85 -10.79 -8.90
C ASP A 96 -4.77 -10.35 -10.05
N PHE A 97 -4.27 -9.43 -10.87
CA PHE A 97 -5.02 -8.88 -11.99
C PHE A 97 -5.07 -9.82 -13.20
N GLY A 98 -3.95 -10.50 -13.46
CA GLY A 98 -3.79 -11.40 -14.61
C GLY A 98 -4.31 -12.82 -14.36
N ASN A 99 -4.69 -13.14 -13.11
CA ASN A 99 -4.93 -14.51 -12.65
C ASN A 99 -3.71 -15.44 -12.89
N PHE A 100 -2.51 -14.85 -12.88
CA PHE A 100 -1.28 -15.51 -13.32
C PHE A 100 -0.29 -15.79 -12.19
N MET A 101 -0.62 -15.43 -10.94
CA MET A 101 0.29 -15.64 -9.81
C MET A 101 0.60 -17.12 -9.55
N SER A 102 -0.29 -18.05 -9.91
CA SER A 102 0.00 -19.49 -9.81
C SER A 102 0.98 -20.03 -10.85
N ILE A 103 1.29 -19.24 -11.87
CA ILE A 103 2.27 -19.60 -12.91
C ILE A 103 3.53 -18.77 -12.72
N ASN A 104 3.37 -17.46 -12.51
CA ASN A 104 4.43 -16.51 -12.23
C ASN A 104 4.20 -15.91 -10.83
N PRO A 105 4.71 -16.55 -9.75
CA PRO A 105 4.51 -16.06 -8.39
C PRO A 105 5.10 -14.68 -8.15
N VAL A 106 4.44 -13.92 -7.29
CA VAL A 106 4.89 -12.59 -6.86
C VAL A 106 5.55 -12.71 -5.50
N SER A 107 6.76 -12.15 -5.39
CA SER A 107 7.48 -12.04 -4.12
C SER A 107 7.17 -10.71 -3.46
N VAL A 108 6.47 -10.73 -2.33
CA VAL A 108 6.21 -9.54 -1.52
C VAL A 108 7.35 -9.36 -0.52
N ILE A 109 8.14 -8.31 -0.72
CA ILE A 109 9.35 -8.04 0.04
C ILE A 109 9.05 -7.03 1.15
N SER A 110 9.55 -7.26 2.36
CA SER A 110 9.50 -6.27 3.43
C SER A 110 10.72 -6.38 4.35
N ASP A 111 11.11 -5.24 4.94
CA ASP A 111 12.05 -5.19 6.06
C ASP A 111 11.42 -5.64 7.39
N LYS A 112 10.09 -5.82 7.42
CA LYS A 112 9.34 -6.34 8.55
C LYS A 112 8.89 -7.77 8.29
N SER A 113 8.70 -8.53 9.37
CA SER A 113 8.14 -9.88 9.28
C SER A 113 6.65 -9.86 8.94
N PHE A 114 6.16 -10.99 8.45
CA PHE A 114 4.75 -11.25 8.19
C PHE A 114 4.17 -12.15 9.27
N GLU A 115 2.86 -12.03 9.50
CA GLU A 115 2.08 -13.03 10.24
C GLU A 115 0.88 -13.48 9.40
N ASN A 116 0.96 -14.71 8.90
CA ASN A 116 0.02 -15.32 7.96
C ASN A 116 -0.90 -16.31 8.65
N GLY A 117 -2.00 -15.80 9.21
CA GLY A 117 -2.83 -16.55 10.16
C GLY A 117 -2.48 -16.22 11.61
N HIS A 118 -2.84 -17.10 12.55
CA HIS A 118 -2.57 -16.86 13.97
C HIS A 118 -1.18 -17.38 14.34
N LEU A 119 -0.27 -16.47 14.76
CA LEU A 119 1.08 -16.78 15.25
C LEU A 119 2.05 -17.43 14.24
N VAL A 120 1.64 -17.59 12.98
CA VAL A 120 2.51 -18.10 11.91
C VAL A 120 3.35 -16.94 11.39
N ARG A 121 4.61 -16.89 11.83
CA ARG A 121 5.56 -15.85 11.40
C ARG A 121 6.34 -16.30 10.18
N GLU A 122 6.34 -15.47 9.16
CA GLU A 122 7.07 -15.71 7.92
C GLU A 122 8.10 -14.58 7.70
N SER A 123 9.29 -14.97 7.26
CA SER A 123 10.32 -14.02 6.82
C SER A 123 10.03 -13.57 5.39
N SER A 124 10.50 -12.38 5.03
CA SER A 124 10.48 -11.93 3.64
C SER A 124 11.28 -12.88 2.72
N PRO A 125 10.81 -13.15 1.49
CA PRO A 125 9.55 -12.66 0.92
C PRO A 125 8.32 -13.49 1.33
N PHE A 126 7.17 -12.84 1.42
CA PHE A 126 5.87 -13.52 1.40
C PHE A 126 5.53 -13.84 -0.07
N ILE A 127 5.28 -15.10 -0.39
CA ILE A 127 5.03 -15.53 -1.77
C ILE A 127 3.52 -15.55 -2.04
N MET A 128 3.10 -14.83 -3.09
CA MET A 128 1.75 -14.93 -3.64
C MET A 128 1.79 -15.82 -4.88
N ASP A 129 1.24 -17.03 -4.77
CA ASP A 129 1.27 -18.08 -5.80
C ASP A 129 -0.13 -18.67 -6.13
N VAL A 130 -1.20 -17.97 -5.73
CA VAL A 130 -2.57 -18.41 -5.97
C VAL A 130 -3.22 -17.54 -7.03
N SER A 131 -3.82 -18.17 -8.04
CA SER A 131 -4.53 -17.48 -9.12
C SER A 131 -5.77 -16.74 -8.59
N GLY A 132 -5.87 -15.46 -8.92
CA GLY A 132 -6.95 -14.59 -8.46
C GLY A 132 -6.90 -14.32 -6.95
N ALA A 133 -5.70 -14.35 -6.36
CA ALA A 133 -5.49 -13.99 -4.96
C ALA A 133 -5.72 -12.50 -4.72
N SER A 134 -6.21 -12.19 -3.53
CA SER A 134 -6.42 -10.85 -3.04
C SER A 134 -5.93 -10.78 -1.60
N VAL A 135 -4.81 -10.10 -1.39
CA VAL A 135 -4.10 -10.11 -0.11
C VAL A 135 -3.94 -8.68 0.41
N THR A 136 -4.35 -8.48 1.66
CA THR A 136 -4.13 -7.24 2.39
C THR A 136 -3.08 -7.46 3.47
N PHE A 137 -2.10 -6.57 3.50
CA PHE A 137 -1.10 -6.47 4.56
C PHE A 137 -1.50 -5.28 5.44
N ILE A 138 -1.69 -5.50 6.74
CA ILE A 138 -2.04 -4.44 7.70
C ILE A 138 -1.00 -4.42 8.81
N TRP A 139 -0.39 -3.28 9.05
CA TRP A 139 0.60 -3.11 10.09
C TRP A 139 -0.04 -3.13 11.47
N ASN A 140 0.44 -3.99 12.37
CA ASN A 140 -0.07 -4.05 13.75
C ASN A 140 0.81 -3.31 14.79
N GLY A 141 1.89 -2.64 14.35
CA GLY A 141 2.88 -2.04 15.24
C GLY A 141 4.18 -2.83 15.37
N SER A 142 4.23 -4.07 14.90
CA SER A 142 5.43 -4.92 14.98
C SER A 142 5.67 -5.77 13.73
N LEU A 143 4.61 -6.21 13.06
CA LEU A 143 4.67 -7.03 11.85
C LEU A 143 3.48 -6.73 10.93
N TRP A 144 3.58 -7.21 9.68
CA TRP A 144 2.47 -7.18 8.73
C TRP A 144 1.52 -8.34 8.98
N LYS A 145 0.30 -8.05 9.41
CA LYS A 145 -0.79 -9.02 9.44
C LYS A 145 -1.27 -9.27 8.02
N VAL A 146 -1.26 -10.53 7.60
CA VAL A 146 -1.70 -10.94 6.26
C VAL A 146 -3.15 -11.41 6.33
N PHE A 147 -3.99 -10.83 5.46
CA PHE A 147 -5.38 -11.24 5.26
C PHE A 147 -5.58 -11.61 3.81
N ASN A 148 -5.92 -12.87 3.55
CA ASN A 148 -6.19 -13.35 2.21
C ASN A 148 -7.70 -13.55 2.04
N ASN A 149 -8.29 -12.90 1.04
CA ASN A 149 -9.72 -13.00 0.72
C ASN A 149 -10.07 -14.19 -0.18
N ARG A 150 -9.09 -15.00 -0.58
CA ARG A 150 -9.31 -16.29 -1.21
C ARG A 150 -8.48 -17.33 -0.47
N GLY A 151 -9.11 -17.97 0.52
CA GLY A 151 -8.51 -19.12 1.19
C GLY A 151 -8.17 -20.19 0.17
N SER A 152 -6.94 -20.71 0.24
CA SER A 152 -6.69 -22.07 -0.20
C SER A 152 -7.41 -23.06 0.69
#